data_AF-A0A849EMW5-F1
#
_entry.id   AF-A0A849EMW5-F1
#
_cell.length_a   1.000
_cell.length_b   1.000
_cell.length_c   1.000
_cell.angle_alpha   90.00
_cell.angle_beta   90.00
_cell.angle_gamma   90.00
#
_symmetry.space_group_name_H-M   'P 1'
#
loop_
_entity.id
_entity.type
_entity.pdbx_description
1 polymer ?
#
loop_
_entity_poly.entity_id
_entity_poly.type
_entity_poly.pdbx_seq_one_letter_code
_entity_poly.pdbx_strand_id
1 'polypeptide(L)' 'MEIAALIKEGLRSKEIADILFISEHAVSFHRQSIRKKLGLHNKCEKLEDALKQLS' A
#
# COMPACT_ATOMS: atom_id res chain seq x y z
N MET A 1 1.52 6.74 -8.43
CA MET A 1 2.11 6.09 -7.23
C MET A 1 1.50 6.65 -5.93
N GLU A 2 0.30 7.24 -5.95
CA GLU A 2 -0.29 7.90 -4.76
C GLU A 2 -0.57 6.94 -3.61
N ILE A 3 -1.09 5.75 -3.91
CA ILE A 3 -1.40 4.74 -2.88
C ILE A 3 -0.14 4.35 -2.07
N ALA A 4 1.03 4.27 -2.70
CA ALA A 4 2.26 3.94 -1.99
C ALA A 4 2.68 5.05 -1.01
N ALA A 5 2.52 6.33 -1.39
CA ALA A 5 2.80 7.46 -0.51
C ALA A 5 1.86 7.47 0.70
N LEU A 6 0.56 7.28 0.48
CA LEU A 6 -0.44 7.22 1.55
C LEU A 6 -0.22 6.03 2.50
N ILE A 7 0.22 4.88 1.99
CA ILE A 7 0.62 3.74 2.83
C ILE A 7 1.88 4.08 3.63
N LYS A 8 2.85 4.79 3.05
CA LYS A 8 4.08 5.22 3.74
C LYS A 8 3.77 6.19 4.90
N GLU A 9 2.72 6.99 4.76
CA GLU A 9 2.17 7.87 5.81
C GLU A 9 1.41 7.12 6.91
N GLY A 10 1.17 5.82 6.76
CA GLY A 10 0.50 4.97 7.76
C GLY A 10 -1.02 4.86 7.60
N LEU A 11 -1.58 5.33 6.47
CA LEU A 11 -3.01 5.27 6.22
C LEU A 11 -3.48 3.84 5.91
N ARG A 12 -4.65 3.50 6.44
CA ARG A 12 -5.31 2.20 6.23
C ARG A 12 -6.04 2.18 4.89
N SER A 13 -6.32 0.98 4.38
CA SER A 13 -6.98 0.81 3.07
C SER A 13 -8.31 1.56 2.96
N LYS A 14 -9.07 1.64 4.06
CA LYS A 14 -10.33 2.39 4.14
C LYS A 14 -10.12 3.90 3.99
N GLU A 15 -9.17 4.47 4.73
CA GLU A 15 -8.85 5.90 4.66
C GLU A 15 -8.35 6.28 3.25
N ILE A 16 -7.52 5.42 2.65
CA ILE A 16 -7.04 5.61 1.28
C ILE A 16 -8.19 5.52 0.26
N ALA A 17 -9.11 4.58 0.46
CA ALA A 17 -10.30 4.42 -0.38
C ALA A 17 -11.18 5.68 -0.32
N ASP A 18 -11.38 6.22 0.88
CA ASP A 18 -12.14 7.45 1.11
C ASP A 18 -11.46 8.68 0.47
N ILE A 19 -10.13 8.83 0.62
CA ILE A 19 -9.34 9.94 0.05
C ILE A 19 -9.35 9.92 -1.48
N LEU A 20 -9.19 8.73 -2.08
CA LEU A 20 -9.08 8.57 -3.53
C LEU A 20 -10.43 8.33 -4.21
N PHE A 21 -11.52 8.27 -3.45
CA PHE A 21 -12.87 7.96 -3.93
C PHE A 21 -12.94 6.64 -4.75
N ILE A 22 -12.22 5.61 -4.29
CA ILE A 22 -12.21 4.27 -4.89
C ILE A 22 -12.63 3.20 -3.88
N SER A 23 -12.86 1.97 -4.32
CA SER A 23 -13.19 0.88 -3.41
C SER A 23 -11.96 0.40 -2.62
N GLU A 24 -12.18 -0.07 -1.39
CA GLU A 24 -11.14 -0.76 -0.60
C GLU A 24 -10.53 -1.95 -1.35
N HIS A 25 -11.33 -2.62 -2.19
CA HIS A 25 -10.86 -3.70 -3.05
C HIS A 25 -9.84 -3.21 -4.09
N ALA A 26 -10.07 -2.05 -4.72
CA ALA A 26 -9.11 -1.44 -5.62
C ALA A 26 -7.80 -1.08 -4.87
N VAL A 27 -7.90 -0.51 -3.67
CA VAL A 27 -6.72 -0.24 -2.82
C VAL A 27 -5.95 -1.53 -2.51
N SER A 28 -6.66 -2.62 -2.20
CA SER A 28 -6.06 -3.94 -1.95
C SER A 28 -5.32 -4.49 -3.17
N PHE A 29 -5.92 -4.37 -4.36
CA PHE A 29 -5.28 -4.76 -5.62
C PHE A 29 -3.97 -3.97 -5.87
N HIS A 30 -3.98 -2.66 -5.63
CA HIS A 30 -2.78 -1.84 -5.71
C HIS A 30 -1.76 -2.23 -4.64
N ARG A 31 -2.16 -2.48 -3.39
CA ARG A 31 -1.28 -2.99 -2.32
C ARG A 31 -0.60 -4.29 -2.72
N GLN A 32 -1.33 -5.24 -3.29
CA GLN A 32 -0.76 -6.51 -3.75
C GLN A 32 0.22 -6.29 -4.92
N SER A 33 -0.11 -5.39 -5.84
CA SER A 33 0.78 -5.02 -6.95
C SER A 33 2.08 -4.38 -6.45
N ILE A 34 2.01 -3.50 -5.43
CA ILE A 34 3.20 -2.90 -4.81
C ILE A 34 4.03 -3.98 -4.11
N ARG A 35 3.41 -4.90 -3.36
CA ARG A 35 4.12 -6.03 -2.74
C ARG A 35 4.86 -6.88 -3.77
N LYS A 36 4.25 -7.17 -4.92
CA LYS A 36 4.91 -7.89 -6.02
C LYS A 36 6.12 -7.11 -6.55
N LYS A 37 5.97 -5.80 -6.77
CA LYS A 37 7.06 -4.92 -7.22
C LYS A 37 8.23 -4.83 -6.22
N LEU A 38 7.94 -4.92 -4.92
CA LEU A 38 8.95 -4.91 -3.84
C LEU A 38 9.49 -6.31 -3.50
N GLY A 39 9.06 -7.38 -4.19
CA GLY A 39 9.49 -8.74 -3.87
C GLY A 39 8.97 -9.28 -2.53
N LEU A 40 7.89 -8.70 -1.99
CA LEU A 40 7.30 -9.04 -0.68
C LEU A 40 6.18 -10.09 -0.77
N HIS A 41 6.00 -10.77 -1.90
CA HIS A 41 4.81 -11.61 -2.12
C HIS A 41 4.63 -12.74 -1.08
N ASN A 42 5.72 -13.20 -0.46
CA ASN A 42 5.74 -14.26 0.56
C ASN A 42 6.33 -13.81 1.91
N LYS A 43 6.52 -12.51 2.14
CA LYS A 43 7.10 -12.02 3.40
C LYS A 43 5.99 -11.52 4.33
N CYS A 44 6.03 -11.85 5.61
CA CYS A 44 5.10 -11.27 6.60
C CYS A 44 5.39 -9.79 6.92
N GLU A 45 6.33 -9.17 6.20
CA GLU A 45 6.69 -7.77 6.36
C GLU A 45 5.52 -6.85 6.02
N LYS A 46 5.31 -5.84 6.88
CA LYS A 46 4.30 -4.81 6.65
C LYS A 46 4.73 -3.97 5.45
N LEU A 47 3.80 -3.75 4.55
CA LEU A 47 4.05 -2.95 3.34
C LEU A 47 4.48 -1.51 3.68
N GLU A 48 3.95 -0.96 4.77
CA GLU A 48 4.32 0.36 5.31
C GLU A 48 5.81 0.42 5.70
N ASP A 49 6.29 -0.57 6.46
CA ASP A 49 7.69 -0.62 6.90
C ASP A 49 8.63 -0.73 5.70
N ALA A 50 8.29 -1.59 4.73
CA ALA A 50 9.04 -1.73 3.49
C ALA A 50 9.11 -0.41 2.70
N LEU A 51 8.01 0.33 2.61
CA LEU A 51 7.96 1.62 1.90
C LEU A 51 8.70 2.75 2.63
N LYS A 52 8.79 2.69 3.96
CA LYS A 52 9.59 3.63 4.76
C LYS A 52 11.10 3.42 4.57
N GLN A 53 11.54 2.20 4.27
CA GLN A 53 12.93 1.90 3.96
C GLN A 53 13.38 2.39 2.58
N LEU A 54 12.46 2.70 1.67
CA LEU A 54 12.77 3.42 0.44
C LEU A 54 12.81 4.93 0.75
N SER A 55 14.03 5.46 0.85
CA SER A 55 14.35 6.88 1.05
C SER A 55 13.75 7.75 -0.05
#